data_AF-A0A6G2VW98-F1
#
_entry.id   AF-A0A6G2VW98-F1
#
_cell.length_a   1.000
_cell.length_b   1.000
_cell.length_c   1.000
_cell.angle_alpha   90.00
_cell.angle_beta   90.00
_cell.angle_gamma   90.00
#
_symmetry.space_group_name_H-M   'P 1'
#
loop_
_entity.id
_entity.type
_entity.pdbx_description
1 polymer ?
#
loop_
_entity_poly.entity_id
_entity_poly.type
_entity_poly.pdbx_seq_one_letter_code
_entity_poly.pdbx_strand_id
1 'polypeptide(L)'
;LVVTVLGVLKAGAAYLILDPGFPAARLAAMATDAAVGAVVAPRGGHLAGLDIPVVHPEDARTAAPLPHGTVAVRPADLACVMFTSGSTGRPKGV
;
A
#
# COMPACT_ATOMS: atom_id res chain seq x y z
N LEU A 1 -3.31 -8.43 6.95
CA LEU A 1 -2.07 -7.63 6.88
C LEU A 1 -0.88 -8.42 6.34
N VAL A 2 -0.39 -9.47 7.02
CA VAL A 2 0.82 -10.21 6.61
C VAL A 2 0.76 -10.72 5.16
N VAL A 3 -0.34 -11.38 4.78
CA VAL A 3 -0.52 -11.90 3.41
C VAL A 3 -0.50 -10.76 2.38
N THR A 4 -1.11 -9.62 2.68
CA THR A 4 -1.14 -8.44 1.81
C THR A 4 0.26 -7.87 1.60
N VAL A 5 1.04 -7.69 2.68
CA VAL A 5 2.41 -7.20 2.61
C VAL A 5 3.27 -8.12 1.74
N LEU A 6 3.21 -9.44 1.98
CA LEU A 6 3.94 -10.41 1.16
C LEU A 6 3.47 -10.43 -0.29
N GLY A 7 2.18 -10.22 -0.55
CA GLY A 7 1.62 -10.12 -1.89
C GLY A 7 2.18 -8.91 -2.66
N VAL A 8 2.23 -7.74 -2.02
CA VAL A 8 2.80 -6.50 -2.59
C VAL A 8 4.28 -6.68 -2.90
N LEU A 9 5.06 -7.23 -1.96
CA LEU A 9 6.49 -7.50 -2.18
C LEU A 9 6.73 -8.52 -3.30
N LYS A 10 5.92 -9.58 -3.38
CA LYS A 10 6.01 -10.58 -4.46
C LYS A 10 5.61 -10.01 -5.83
N ALA A 11 4.80 -8.96 -5.86
CA ALA A 11 4.47 -8.21 -7.08
C ALA A 11 5.57 -7.21 -7.47
N GLY A 12 6.67 -7.13 -6.70
CA GLY A 12 7.78 -6.21 -6.95
C GLY A 12 7.49 -4.76 -6.56
N ALA A 13 6.50 -4.52 -5.70
CA ALA A 13 6.12 -3.19 -5.25
C ALA A 13 6.48 -2.98 -3.76
N ALA A 14 6.65 -1.70 -3.39
CA ALA A 14 6.75 -1.27 -2.01
C ALA A 14 5.35 -1.08 -1.39
N TYR A 15 5.25 -1.18 -0.06
CA TYR A 15 4.00 -0.91 0.65
C TYR A 15 4.08 0.30 1.59
N LEU A 16 2.95 0.95 1.77
CA LEU A 16 2.68 1.96 2.81
C LEU A 16 1.45 1.51 3.59
N ILE A 17 1.49 1.61 4.93
CA ILE A 17 0.32 1.37 5.77
C ILE A 17 -0.48 2.66 5.91
N LEU A 18 -1.73 2.60 5.44
CA LEU A 18 -2.73 3.66 5.60
C LEU A 18 -3.71 3.23 6.70
N ASP A 19 -3.76 3.98 7.80
CA ASP A 19 -4.70 3.74 8.90
C ASP A 19 -6.04 4.44 8.60
N PRO A 20 -7.14 3.70 8.39
CA PRO A 20 -8.45 4.29 8.11
C PRO A 20 -9.00 5.14 9.28
N GLY A 21 -8.42 5.04 10.47
CA GLY A 21 -8.71 5.93 11.59
C GLY A 21 -8.13 7.35 11.43
N PHE A 22 -7.23 7.57 10.46
CA PHE A 22 -6.71 8.90 10.17
C PHE A 22 -7.70 9.75 9.35
N PRO A 23 -7.66 11.09 9.50
CA PRO A 23 -8.46 11.98 8.67
C PRO A 23 -8.20 11.76 7.18
N ALA A 24 -9.25 11.82 6.35
CA ALA A 24 -9.18 11.64 4.90
C ALA A 24 -8.09 12.51 4.23
N ALA A 25 -7.99 13.78 4.63
CA ALA A 25 -6.97 14.70 4.11
C ALA A 25 -5.54 14.24 4.42
N ARG A 26 -5.31 13.60 5.58
CA ARG A 26 -4.00 13.03 5.95
C ARG A 26 -3.67 11.83 5.08
N LEU A 27 -4.64 10.94 4.88
CA LEU A 27 -4.49 9.79 4.00
C LEU A 27 -4.19 10.21 2.56
N ALA A 28 -4.91 11.20 2.04
CA ALA A 28 -4.68 11.76 0.70
C ALA A 28 -3.28 12.37 0.58
N ALA A 29 -2.83 13.13 1.59
CA ALA A 29 -1.49 13.70 1.60
C ALA A 29 -0.40 12.61 1.60
N MET A 30 -0.53 11.58 2.44
CA MET A 30 0.42 10.46 2.50
C MET A 30 0.45 9.67 1.18
N ALA A 31 -0.73 9.39 0.60
CA ALA A 31 -0.83 8.65 -0.65
C ALA A 31 -0.27 9.44 -1.84
N THR A 32 -0.48 10.76 -1.86
CA THR A 32 0.09 11.66 -2.87
C THR A 32 1.61 11.74 -2.75
N ASP A 33 2.12 11.97 -1.54
CA ASP A 33 3.56 12.12 -1.28
C ASP A 33 4.34 10.83 -1.61
N ALA A 34 3.77 9.67 -1.29
CA ALA A 34 4.35 8.36 -1.60
C ALA A 34 4.03 7.85 -3.03
N ALA A 35 3.35 8.65 -3.87
CA ALA A 35 2.93 8.27 -5.22
C ALA A 35 2.22 6.89 -5.29
N VAL A 36 1.28 6.65 -4.37
CA VAL A 36 0.58 5.36 -4.26
C VAL A 36 -0.24 5.08 -5.52
N GLY A 37 0.14 4.03 -6.26
CA GLY A 37 -0.55 3.62 -7.50
C GLY A 37 -1.76 2.70 -7.30
N ALA A 38 -1.86 2.01 -6.16
CA ALA A 38 -2.97 1.15 -5.82
C ALA A 38 -3.11 0.98 -4.31
N VAL A 39 -4.33 0.78 -3.83
CA VAL A 39 -4.64 0.45 -2.44
C VAL A 39 -5.12 -0.99 -2.37
N VAL A 40 -4.61 -1.77 -1.41
CA VAL A 40 -5.21 -3.06 -1.08
C VAL A 40 -6.12 -2.91 0.15
N ALA A 41 -7.42 -3.12 -0.03
CA ALA A 41 -8.40 -2.99 1.05
C ALA A 41 -9.51 -4.05 0.92
N PRO A 42 -10.00 -4.62 2.04
CA PRO A 42 -11.15 -5.53 2.00
C PRO A 42 -12.39 -4.81 1.49
N ARG A 43 -13.35 -5.57 0.95
CA ARG A 43 -14.64 -5.00 0.51
C ARG A 43 -15.34 -4.35 1.70
N GLY A 44 -15.81 -3.12 1.51
CA GLY A 44 -16.40 -2.31 2.58
C GLY A 44 -15.40 -1.60 3.50
N GLY A 45 -14.09 -1.82 3.30
CA GLY A 45 -13.05 -0.98 3.89
C GLY A 45 -13.07 0.40 3.26
N HIS A 46 -13.42 1.42 4.04
CA HIS A 46 -13.52 2.78 3.51
C HIS A 46 -12.21 3.55 3.71
N LEU A 47 -11.59 3.97 2.62
CA LEU A 47 -10.61 5.05 2.62
C LEU A 47 -11.24 6.25 1.89
N ALA A 48 -11.99 7.05 2.64
CA ALA A 48 -12.64 8.23 2.10
C ALA A 48 -11.62 9.17 1.44
N GLY A 49 -11.95 9.68 0.26
CA GLY A 49 -11.20 10.76 -0.37
C GLY A 49 -9.90 10.37 -1.09
N LEU A 50 -9.65 9.08 -1.33
CA LEU A 50 -8.58 8.62 -2.22
C LEU A 50 -9.15 8.26 -3.59
N ASP A 51 -8.71 8.95 -4.63
CA ASP A 51 -8.98 8.60 -6.03
C ASP A 51 -7.88 7.67 -6.57
N ILE A 52 -7.80 6.47 -5.99
CA ILE A 52 -6.74 5.49 -6.28
C ILE A 52 -7.40 4.12 -6.53
N PRO A 53 -6.94 3.34 -7.53
CA PRO A 53 -7.45 2.00 -7.77
C PRO A 53 -7.39 1.12 -6.51
N VAL A 54 -8.48 0.42 -6.22
CA VAL A 54 -8.57 -0.49 -5.08
C VAL A 54 -8.51 -1.93 -5.56
N VAL A 55 -7.61 -2.70 -4.96
CA VAL A 55 -7.49 -4.16 -5.12
C VAL A 55 -8.10 -4.83 -3.89
N HIS A 56 -9.03 -5.75 -4.12
CA HIS A 56 -9.66 -6.49 -3.05
C HIS A 56 -8.94 -7.83 -2.82
N PRO A 57 -8.36 -8.08 -1.62
CA PRO A 57 -7.67 -9.34 -1.34
C PRO A 57 -8.59 -10.56 -1.44
N GLU A 58 -9.91 -10.37 -1.37
CA GLU A 58 -10.92 -11.41 -1.56
C GLU A 58 -10.91 -11.99 -2.98
N ASP A 59 -10.56 -11.19 -4.00
CA ASP A 59 -10.49 -11.62 -5.40
C ASP A 59 -9.37 -12.64 -5.62
N ALA A 60 -8.32 -12.60 -4.79
CA ALA A 60 -7.21 -13.54 -4.85
C ALA A 60 -7.59 -14.96 -4.37
N ARG A 61 -8.73 -15.14 -3.67
CA ARG A 61 -9.14 -16.46 -3.14
C ARG A 61 -9.51 -17.45 -4.25
N THR A 62 -9.96 -16.96 -5.39
CA THR A 62 -10.37 -17.77 -6.55
C THR A 62 -9.33 -17.74 -7.67
N ALA A 63 -8.25 -16.98 -7.51
CA ALA A 63 -7.19 -16.90 -8.49
C ALA A 63 -6.28 -18.14 -8.45
N ALA A 64 -5.80 -18.56 -9.62
CA ALA A 64 -4.78 -19.59 -9.71
C ALA A 64 -3.46 -19.07 -9.09
N PRO A 65 -2.72 -19.90 -8.33
CA PRO A 65 -1.41 -19.53 -7.82
C PRO A 65 -0.45 -19.19 -8.96
N LEU A 66 0.28 -18.10 -8.83
CA LEU A 66 1.37 -17.77 -9.75
C LEU A 66 2.63 -18.57 -9.37
N PRO A 67 3.44 -19.00 -10.36
CA PRO A 67 4.76 -19.57 -10.09
C PRO A 67 5.65 -18.60 -9.30
N HIS A 68 6.58 -19.15 -8.53
CA HIS A 68 7.57 -18.33 -7.84
C HIS A 68 8.56 -17.70 -8.83
N GLY A 69 9.03 -16.49 -8.56
CA GLY A 69 10.05 -15.81 -9.36
C GLY A 69 9.57 -15.26 -10.71
N THR A 70 8.26 -15.10 -10.92
CA THR A 70 7.70 -14.49 -12.14
C THR A 70 8.00 -12.99 -12.24
N VAL A 71 8.21 -12.31 -11.11
CA VAL A 71 8.60 -10.91 -11.04
C VAL A 71 10.03 -10.82 -10.53
N ALA A 72 10.88 -10.10 -11.26
CA ALA A 72 12.26 -9.82 -10.85
C ALA A 72 12.28 -8.66 -9.85
N VAL A 73 12.99 -8.85 -8.74
CA VAL A 73 13.19 -7.85 -7.67
C VAL A 73 14.66 -7.80 -7.30
N ARG A 74 15.17 -6.61 -7.00
CA ARG A 74 16.58 -6.34 -6.67
C ARG A 74 16.71 -5.90 -5.21
N PRO A 75 17.86 -6.15 -4.56
CA PRO A 75 18.09 -5.70 -3.18
C PRO A 75 17.99 -4.18 -2.97
N ALA A 76 18.14 -3.39 -4.05
CA ALA A 76 18.05 -1.94 -4.01
C ALA A 76 16.62 -1.40 -4.24
N ASP A 77 15.65 -2.27 -4.54
CA ASP A 77 14.26 -1.86 -4.74
C ASP A 77 13.61 -1.51 -3.39
N LEU A 78 12.69 -0.54 -3.40
CA LEU A 78 11.97 -0.13 -2.19
C LEU A 78 11.10 -1.27 -1.66
N ALA A 79 11.17 -1.53 -0.35
CA ALA A 79 10.31 -2.50 0.32
C ALA A 79 9.09 -1.85 0.99
N CYS A 80 9.28 -0.68 1.60
CA CYS A 80 8.22 0.04 2.31
C CYS A 80 8.48 1.53 2.36
N VAL A 81 7.41 2.29 2.60
CA VAL A 81 7.46 3.71 3.00
C VAL A 81 6.78 3.85 4.35
N MET A 82 7.42 4.53 5.29
CA MET A 82 6.87 4.79 6.63
C MET A 82 6.85 6.28 6.93
N PHE A 83 5.69 6.81 7.33
CA PHE A 83 5.58 8.22 7.69
C PHE A 83 5.87 8.44 9.17
N THR A 84 6.78 9.36 9.44
CA THR A 84 7.03 9.85 10.80
C THR A 84 5.99 10.91 11.19
N SER A 85 5.82 11.14 12.50
CA SER A 85 4.90 12.16 13.02
C SER A 85 5.26 13.59 12.57
N GLY A 86 6.49 13.82 12.10
CA GLY A 86 6.96 15.09 11.56
C GLY A 86 6.98 16.21 12.60
N SER A 87 8.12 16.41 13.29
CA SER A 87 8.30 17.53 14.23
C SER A 87 8.14 18.91 13.58
N THR A 88 8.26 19.00 12.25
CA THR A 88 8.08 20.21 11.44
C THR A 88 6.64 20.39 10.92
N GLY A 89 5.66 19.63 11.44
CA GLY A 89 4.24 19.74 11.10
C GLY A 89 3.80 19.04 9.81
N ARG A 90 4.74 18.60 8.95
CA ARG A 90 4.47 17.77 7.77
C ARG A 90 5.11 16.38 7.96
N PRO A 91 4.32 15.29 7.94
CA PRO A 91 4.84 13.93 7.90
C PRO A 91 5.77 13.75 6.70
N LYS A 92 6.90 13.05 6.89
CA LYS A 92 7.84 12.70 5.82
C LYS A 92 7.86 11.19 5.66
N GLY A 93 7.72 10.70 4.43
CA GLY A 93 7.97 9.31 4.08
C GLY A 93 9.46 9.00 4.20
N VAL A 94 9.79 7.97 4.97
CA VAL A 94 11.11 7.32 5.02
C VAL A 94 11.05 6.01 4.25
#